data_AF-A0A0D9VK54-F1
#
_entry.id   AF-A0A0D9VK54-F1
#
_cell.length_a   1.000
_cell.length_b   1.000
_cell.length_c   1.000
_cell.angle_alpha   90.00
_cell.angle_beta   90.00
_cell.angle_gamma   90.00
#
_symmetry.space_group_name_H-M   'P 1'
#
loop_
_entity.id
_entity.type
_entity.pdbx_description
1 polymer ?
#
loop_
_entity_poly.entity_id
_entity_poly.type
_entity_poly.pdbx_seq_one_letter_code
_entity_poly.pdbx_strand_id
1 'polypeptide(L)'
;MIRSCRQSSVTRSHHKNAKFELKSLTPFDRFCLRSVNSYDFFCNLSTHTKKERVVSGSTSTGRGQHRLAVDWLARLPPPFRSDQTSFRVGRTIFSETPSRAAAAAAENQAMEGSADAPRRTRVCIIGSGPSAHTAAIYAARAELKPVLFEGWLANDIAAGGQLTTTTDVENFPGFPDGILGGDLMDRCRAQSLRFGTEIISETVTAVDFSSRPFRVASESTTVLADAVVVATGAVARRLHFPGSDAYWNRGISACAVCDGAAPIFRNKPIAVIGGGDSAMEESNFLTKYGSHVYIIHRRNTFRASKIMQARALSNPKIQVFWDSEVVEAYGGEGGGPLAGVKVKNLTTGKISDLKVSGLFFAIGHEPATKFLGGQLELDADGYVATKPGSTHTSVKGVFAAGDVQDKKYRQAITAAGSGCMAALDAEHYLQEVGAQEGKAD
;
A
#
# COMPACT_ATOMS: atom_id res chain seq x y z
N MET A 1 24.64 -2.32 54.75
CA MET A 1 24.60 -3.70 55.23
C MET A 1 23.24 -4.31 54.90
N ILE A 2 23.31 -5.51 54.36
CA ILE A 2 22.26 -6.36 53.77
C ILE A 2 21.15 -6.70 54.78
N ARG A 3 19.88 -6.81 54.33
CA ARG A 3 19.10 -8.06 54.47
C ARG A 3 17.77 -8.07 53.71
N SER A 4 17.78 -8.92 52.69
CA SER A 4 16.66 -9.63 52.06
C SER A 4 16.19 -10.80 52.95
N CYS A 5 15.08 -11.45 52.54
CA CYS A 5 14.47 -12.73 52.94
C CYS A 5 13.19 -12.60 53.77
N ARG A 6 12.12 -13.37 53.55
CA ARG A 6 11.86 -14.52 52.67
C ARG A 6 10.35 -14.79 52.64
N GLN A 7 9.90 -15.41 51.55
CA GLN A 7 8.62 -16.11 51.45
C GLN A 7 8.51 -17.28 52.43
N SER A 8 7.29 -17.58 52.85
CA SER A 8 6.87 -18.92 53.27
C SER A 8 5.54 -19.27 52.60
N SER A 9 5.58 -20.36 51.86
CA SER A 9 4.46 -21.16 51.37
C SER A 9 3.79 -21.92 52.52
N VAL A 10 2.54 -22.38 52.32
CA VAL A 10 2.06 -23.77 52.58
C VAL A 10 0.51 -23.85 52.68
N THR A 11 -0.05 -24.53 51.66
CA THR A 11 -1.18 -25.49 51.62
C THR A 11 -2.65 -25.14 51.92
N ARG A 12 -3.49 -25.66 51.01
CA ARG A 12 -4.95 -25.84 50.98
C ARG A 12 -5.52 -26.63 52.18
N SER A 13 -6.74 -26.30 52.62
CA SER A 13 -7.81 -27.31 52.78
C SER A 13 -9.24 -26.71 52.80
N HIS A 14 -10.11 -27.46 52.13
CA HIS A 14 -11.57 -27.60 52.04
C HIS A 14 -12.64 -26.58 52.50
N HIS A 15 -13.59 -26.44 51.57
CA HIS A 15 -14.98 -25.99 51.61
C HIS A 15 -15.76 -26.11 52.93
N LYS A 16 -16.47 -25.03 53.28
CA LYS A 16 -17.88 -25.07 53.72
C LYS A 16 -18.66 -23.90 53.14
N ASN A 17 -19.91 -24.19 52.76
CA ASN A 17 -20.90 -23.34 52.12
C ASN A 17 -21.26 -22.07 52.91
N ALA A 18 -21.41 -20.95 52.22
CA ALA A 18 -22.19 -19.81 52.69
C ALA A 18 -23.06 -19.27 51.55
N LYS A 19 -24.38 -19.37 51.72
CA LYS A 19 -25.40 -18.66 50.93
C LYS A 19 -25.23 -17.16 51.18
N PHE A 20 -25.19 -16.34 50.13
CA PHE A 20 -25.39 -14.90 50.25
C PHE A 20 -26.48 -14.44 49.27
N GLU A 21 -27.52 -13.85 49.84
CA GLU A 21 -28.65 -13.24 49.13
C GLU A 21 -28.22 -11.94 48.44
N LEU A 22 -28.67 -11.80 47.19
CA LEU A 22 -28.54 -10.64 46.33
C LEU A 22 -29.50 -9.52 46.75
N LYS A 23 -28.96 -8.35 47.15
CA LYS A 23 -29.62 -7.06 46.92
C LYS A 23 -28.59 -6.00 46.51
N SER A 24 -28.97 -5.26 45.46
CA SER A 24 -28.36 -4.07 44.84
C SER A 24 -27.02 -4.19 44.11
N LEU A 25 -27.07 -4.52 42.81
CA LEU A 25 -26.04 -4.16 41.82
C LEU A 25 -26.73 -3.61 40.54
N THR A 26 -26.08 -2.64 39.90
CA THR A 26 -26.58 -1.85 38.75
C THR A 26 -26.45 -2.62 37.42
N PRO A 27 -27.06 -2.16 36.31
CA PRO A 27 -27.17 -2.94 35.06
C PRO A 27 -25.85 -3.33 34.37
N PHE A 28 -24.71 -2.81 34.82
CA PHE A 28 -23.39 -3.09 34.24
C PHE A 28 -22.78 -4.43 34.73
N ASP A 29 -23.20 -4.93 35.89
CA ASP A 29 -22.62 -6.14 36.50
C ASP A 29 -23.26 -7.47 36.02
N ARG A 30 -24.29 -7.41 35.15
CA ARG A 30 -24.93 -8.62 34.59
C ARG A 30 -24.29 -9.17 33.32
N PHE A 31 -23.29 -8.49 32.72
CA PHE A 31 -22.69 -8.95 31.46
C PHE A 31 -21.43 -9.79 31.65
N CYS A 32 -20.68 -9.61 32.74
CA CYS A 32 -19.40 -10.31 32.96
C CYS A 32 -19.48 -11.71 33.58
N LEU A 33 -20.68 -12.23 33.91
CA LEU A 33 -20.85 -13.55 34.53
C LEU A 33 -21.45 -14.62 33.60
N ARG A 34 -21.46 -14.40 32.27
CA ARG A 34 -22.01 -15.36 31.29
C ARG A 34 -21.02 -15.91 30.25
N SER A 35 -19.72 -15.75 30.45
CA SER A 35 -18.70 -16.19 29.47
C SER A 35 -17.57 -17.04 30.07
N VAL A 36 -17.80 -17.72 31.19
CA VAL A 36 -16.86 -18.69 31.75
C VAL A 36 -17.58 -20.01 32.00
N ASN A 37 -17.84 -20.74 30.91
CA ASN A 37 -18.10 -22.18 30.91
C ASN A 37 -18.25 -22.62 29.46
N SER A 38 -17.15 -23.07 28.85
CA SER A 38 -17.10 -24.04 27.72
C SER A 38 -15.68 -24.07 27.14
N TYR A 39 -14.71 -24.66 27.85
CA TYR A 39 -13.48 -25.19 27.24
C TYR A 39 -12.90 -26.25 28.18
N ASP A 40 -13.42 -27.47 28.06
CA ASP A 40 -12.77 -28.69 28.53
C ASP A 40 -13.38 -29.82 27.70
N PHE A 41 -12.69 -30.27 26.65
CA PHE A 41 -12.76 -31.63 26.09
C PHE A 41 -11.86 -31.72 24.85
N PHE A 42 -10.62 -32.18 25.05
CA PHE A 42 -9.87 -33.18 24.26
C PHE A 42 -8.35 -33.00 24.46
N CYS A 43 -7.78 -33.85 25.31
CA CYS A 43 -6.34 -34.10 25.38
C CYS A 43 -6.12 -35.57 25.77
N ASN A 44 -5.61 -36.37 24.83
CA ASN A 44 -4.96 -37.67 24.97
C ASN A 44 -4.61 -38.09 23.53
N LEU A 45 -3.46 -38.66 23.16
CA LEU A 45 -2.30 -39.21 23.85
C LEU A 45 -1.27 -39.43 22.71
N SER A 46 0.02 -39.14 22.89
CA SER A 46 1.13 -40.00 22.39
C SER A 46 2.49 -39.39 22.75
N THR A 47 3.23 -40.13 23.56
CA THR A 47 4.62 -39.93 23.95
C THR A 47 5.51 -41.03 23.33
N HIS A 48 6.82 -40.75 23.25
CA HIS A 48 7.98 -41.57 22.84
C HIS A 48 8.51 -41.25 21.43
N THR A 49 9.80 -40.98 21.18
CA THR A 49 11.03 -41.35 21.91
C THR A 49 12.20 -40.45 21.50
N LYS A 50 13.09 -40.14 22.46
CA LYS A 50 14.45 -39.59 22.28
C LYS A 50 15.38 -40.63 21.64
N LYS A 51 16.35 -40.19 20.82
CA LYS A 51 17.68 -40.80 20.73
C LYS A 51 18.75 -39.74 20.50
N GLU A 52 19.79 -39.80 21.33
CA GLU A 52 20.98 -38.97 21.35
C GLU A 52 22.09 -39.50 20.43
N ARG A 53 23.01 -38.58 20.07
CA ARG A 53 24.47 -38.71 19.82
C ARG A 53 24.94 -39.55 18.62
N VAL A 54 25.86 -38.98 17.84
CA VAL A 54 27.33 -39.19 17.95
C VAL A 54 28.07 -38.11 17.15
N VAL A 55 29.15 -37.61 17.75
CA VAL A 55 30.20 -36.77 17.16
C VAL A 55 31.36 -37.68 16.77
N SER A 56 31.95 -37.50 15.58
CA SER A 56 33.36 -37.82 15.31
C SER A 56 33.80 -37.16 14.00
N GLY A 57 34.85 -36.33 14.08
CA GLY A 57 35.52 -35.79 12.90
C GLY A 57 36.64 -36.69 12.39
N SER A 58 37.11 -36.44 11.17
CA SER A 58 38.53 -36.42 10.77
C SER A 58 38.67 -36.26 9.25
N THR A 59 39.36 -35.20 8.85
CA THR A 59 40.35 -35.08 7.75
C THR A 59 40.44 -36.17 6.67
N SER A 60 40.41 -35.78 5.38
CA SER A 60 41.60 -35.70 4.51
C SER A 60 41.25 -35.74 3.00
N THR A 61 41.88 -34.82 2.26
CA THR A 61 42.45 -34.88 0.90
C THR A 61 41.87 -35.82 -0.18
N GLY A 62 41.66 -35.28 -1.39
CA GLY A 62 41.73 -36.09 -2.62
C GLY A 62 41.13 -35.44 -3.87
N ARG A 63 41.98 -35.19 -4.88
CA ARG A 63 41.68 -34.63 -6.21
C ARG A 63 40.79 -35.56 -7.06
N GLY A 64 40.12 -35.00 -8.08
CA GLY A 64 39.71 -35.78 -9.26
C GLY A 64 38.68 -35.09 -10.16
N GLN A 65 39.15 -34.51 -11.26
CA GLN A 65 38.36 -34.00 -12.39
C GLN A 65 37.65 -35.13 -13.14
N HIS A 66 36.47 -34.86 -13.72
CA HIS A 66 36.21 -34.84 -15.17
C HIS A 66 34.72 -35.01 -15.52
N ARG A 67 34.35 -34.33 -16.62
CA ARG A 67 33.21 -34.48 -17.55
C ARG A 67 32.13 -33.42 -17.40
N LEU A 68 31.59 -32.81 -18.46
CA LEU A 68 31.80 -32.76 -19.92
C LEU A 68 30.92 -31.56 -20.32
N ALA A 69 31.43 -30.58 -21.05
CA ALA A 69 30.62 -29.53 -21.65
C ALA A 69 30.90 -29.55 -23.16
N VAL A 70 29.84 -29.77 -23.93
CA VAL A 70 29.82 -29.81 -25.39
C VAL A 70 29.31 -28.47 -25.88
N ASP A 71 29.96 -27.96 -26.92
CA ASP A 71 29.62 -26.81 -27.76
C ASP A 71 28.12 -26.62 -28.03
N TRP A 72 27.69 -25.38 -28.29
CA TRP A 72 26.97 -24.99 -29.52
C TRP A 72 26.82 -23.46 -29.59
N LEU A 73 27.45 -22.87 -30.61
CA LEU A 73 27.42 -21.45 -30.98
C LEU A 73 26.70 -21.31 -32.34
N ALA A 74 25.96 -20.20 -32.46
CA ALA A 74 25.60 -19.48 -33.69
C ALA A 74 24.61 -20.12 -34.70
N ARG A 75 23.45 -19.44 -34.88
CA ARG A 75 22.81 -19.23 -36.20
C ARG A 75 22.08 -17.88 -36.24
N LEU A 76 22.53 -16.98 -37.12
CA LEU A 76 21.82 -15.78 -37.58
C LEU A 76 21.15 -16.06 -38.94
N PRO A 77 20.01 -15.43 -39.28
CA PRO A 77 19.39 -15.54 -40.60
C PRO A 77 19.85 -14.43 -41.59
N PRO A 78 19.70 -14.63 -42.92
CA PRO A 78 20.17 -13.71 -43.97
C PRO A 78 19.13 -12.63 -44.37
N PRO A 79 19.53 -11.58 -45.11
CA PRO A 79 18.69 -10.42 -45.42
C PRO A 79 17.82 -10.57 -46.69
N PHE A 80 16.72 -9.81 -46.70
CA PHE A 80 15.66 -9.79 -47.71
C PHE A 80 16.00 -8.86 -48.89
N ARG A 81 15.59 -9.25 -50.11
CA ARG A 81 15.79 -8.54 -51.38
C ARG A 81 14.84 -7.35 -51.53
N SER A 82 15.36 -6.30 -52.18
CA SER A 82 14.62 -5.17 -52.74
C SER A 82 13.91 -5.54 -54.04
N ASP A 83 12.68 -5.05 -54.24
CA ASP A 83 12.11 -4.91 -55.58
C ASP A 83 11.46 -3.52 -55.73
N GLN A 84 11.81 -2.85 -56.82
CA GLN A 84 11.22 -1.60 -57.27
C GLN A 84 10.02 -1.94 -58.17
N THR A 85 8.94 -1.16 -58.13
CA THR A 85 8.14 -0.88 -59.33
C THR A 85 7.18 0.31 -59.14
N SER A 86 7.44 1.34 -59.94
CA SER A 86 6.52 2.25 -60.66
C SER A 86 5.30 2.91 -59.99
N PHE A 87 5.38 4.25 -60.00
CA PHE A 87 4.28 5.22 -60.04
C PHE A 87 3.28 5.00 -61.19
N ARG A 88 1.99 5.28 -60.93
CA ARG A 88 1.04 5.87 -61.90
C ARG A 88 0.08 6.84 -61.19
N VAL A 89 -0.08 8.01 -61.79
CA VAL A 89 -0.87 9.16 -61.32
C VAL A 89 -2.32 9.05 -61.80
N GLY A 90 -3.27 9.42 -60.94
CA GLY A 90 -4.47 10.16 -61.36
C GLY A 90 -5.82 9.59 -60.89
N ARG A 91 -6.38 10.20 -59.83
CA ARG A 91 -7.74 10.78 -59.84
C ARG A 91 -8.07 11.52 -58.54
N THR A 92 -8.50 12.76 -58.70
CA THR A 92 -9.07 13.66 -57.71
C THR A 92 -10.44 13.15 -57.25
N ILE A 93 -10.64 12.91 -55.95
CA ILE A 93 -11.97 12.82 -55.31
C ILE A 93 -11.90 13.44 -53.91
N PHE A 94 -12.95 14.22 -53.61
CA PHE A 94 -13.24 15.09 -52.48
C PHE A 94 -12.73 14.69 -51.08
N SER A 95 -12.25 15.69 -50.34
CA SER A 95 -11.99 15.64 -48.90
C SER A 95 -13.29 15.82 -48.12
N GLU A 96 -13.81 14.76 -47.53
CA GLU A 96 -14.74 14.84 -46.41
C GLU A 96 -13.99 14.54 -45.11
N THR A 97 -14.02 15.49 -44.19
CA THR A 97 -13.53 15.30 -42.82
C THR A 97 -14.50 14.36 -42.11
N PRO A 98 -14.07 13.23 -41.53
CA PRO A 98 -15.01 12.34 -40.85
C PRO A 98 -15.60 13.06 -39.63
N SER A 99 -16.91 12.91 -39.43
CA SER A 99 -17.57 13.43 -38.24
C SER A 99 -16.97 12.78 -36.99
N ARG A 100 -17.07 13.48 -35.86
CA ARG A 100 -16.55 13.06 -34.55
C ARG A 100 -17.03 11.64 -34.13
N ALA A 101 -18.16 11.18 -34.65
CA ALA A 101 -18.69 9.83 -34.45
C ALA A 101 -17.97 8.75 -35.30
N ALA A 102 -17.54 9.09 -36.51
CA ALA A 102 -16.77 8.20 -37.38
C ALA A 102 -15.31 8.07 -36.90
N ALA A 103 -14.75 9.13 -36.30
CA ALA A 103 -13.45 9.05 -35.62
C ALA A 103 -13.50 8.14 -34.37
N ALA A 104 -14.58 8.22 -33.57
CA ALA A 104 -14.81 7.32 -32.44
C ALA A 104 -15.06 5.86 -32.88
N ALA A 105 -15.71 5.65 -34.03
CA ALA A 105 -15.88 4.32 -34.61
C ALA A 105 -14.57 3.76 -35.19
N ALA A 106 -13.72 4.61 -35.77
CA ALA A 106 -12.40 4.24 -36.29
C ALA A 106 -11.37 3.97 -35.17
N GLU A 107 -11.44 4.69 -34.04
CA GLU A 107 -10.69 4.36 -32.82
C GLU A 107 -11.13 3.01 -32.23
N ASN A 108 -12.43 2.71 -32.27
CA ASN A 108 -12.95 1.39 -31.85
C ASN A 108 -12.51 0.24 -32.77
N GLN A 109 -12.25 0.51 -34.06
CA GLN A 109 -11.80 -0.50 -35.04
C GLN A 109 -10.27 -0.70 -35.05
N ALA A 110 -9.49 0.28 -34.57
CA ALA A 110 -8.04 0.13 -34.43
C ALA A 110 -7.61 -0.76 -33.23
N MET A 111 -8.56 -1.17 -32.37
CA MET A 111 -8.33 -2.11 -31.27
C MET A 111 -8.49 -3.60 -31.65
N GLU A 112 -8.83 -3.93 -32.90
CA GLU A 112 -8.90 -5.31 -33.38
C GLU A 112 -7.52 -5.81 -33.87
N GLY A 113 -6.51 -5.66 -33.03
CA GLY A 113 -5.18 -6.22 -33.24
C GLY A 113 -4.90 -7.34 -32.25
N SER A 114 -5.24 -8.58 -32.62
CA SER A 114 -4.92 -9.82 -31.90
C SER A 114 -5.48 -9.93 -30.48
N ALA A 115 -6.75 -10.33 -30.32
CA ALA A 115 -7.31 -10.56 -28.99
C ALA A 115 -8.03 -11.90 -28.87
N ASP A 116 -7.54 -12.72 -27.94
CA ASP A 116 -8.31 -13.76 -27.26
C ASP A 116 -9.65 -13.16 -26.77
N ALA A 117 -10.73 -13.94 -26.72
CA ALA A 117 -12.05 -13.42 -26.31
C ALA A 117 -11.97 -12.69 -24.95
N PRO A 118 -12.69 -11.56 -24.75
CA PRO A 118 -12.56 -10.78 -23.53
C PRO A 118 -12.89 -11.63 -22.30
N ARG A 119 -11.95 -11.66 -21.34
CA ARG A 119 -12.08 -12.41 -20.09
C ARG A 119 -13.32 -11.90 -19.34
N ARG A 120 -14.09 -12.79 -18.72
CA ARG A 120 -15.27 -12.42 -17.91
C ARG A 120 -15.04 -12.79 -16.46
N THR A 121 -15.39 -11.88 -15.55
CA THR A 121 -15.34 -12.12 -14.11
C THR A 121 -16.52 -11.46 -13.40
N ARG A 122 -16.88 -11.96 -12.22
CA ARG A 122 -17.85 -11.29 -11.36
C ARG A 122 -17.29 -10.00 -10.77
N VAL A 123 -16.02 -10.04 -10.36
CA VAL A 123 -15.35 -8.90 -9.73
C VAL A 123 -13.96 -8.70 -10.32
N CYS A 124 -13.73 -7.53 -10.91
CA CYS A 124 -12.39 -7.09 -11.32
C CYS A 124 -11.83 -6.12 -10.28
N ILE A 125 -10.58 -6.34 -9.86
CA ILE A 125 -9.89 -5.51 -8.87
C ILE A 125 -8.71 -4.82 -9.56
N ILE A 126 -8.59 -3.51 -9.38
CA ILE A 126 -7.54 -2.70 -10.02
C ILE A 126 -6.61 -2.17 -8.93
N GLY A 127 -5.36 -2.65 -8.93
CA GLY A 127 -4.34 -2.31 -7.94
C GLY A 127 -3.83 -3.54 -7.18
N SER A 128 -2.74 -3.35 -6.44
CA SER A 128 -2.00 -4.44 -5.77
C SER A 128 -1.62 -4.13 -4.33
N GLY A 129 -2.21 -3.11 -3.71
CA GLY A 129 -1.92 -2.76 -2.31
C GLY A 129 -2.62 -3.69 -1.31
N PRO A 130 -2.51 -3.41 0.00
CA PRO A 130 -3.24 -4.14 1.04
C PRO A 130 -4.76 -4.19 0.81
N SER A 131 -5.36 -3.10 0.31
CA SER A 131 -6.79 -3.05 -0.01
C SER A 131 -7.16 -4.01 -1.15
N ALA A 132 -6.38 -4.03 -2.22
CA ALA A 132 -6.65 -4.89 -3.38
C ALA A 132 -6.52 -6.37 -3.04
N HIS A 133 -5.44 -6.77 -2.37
CA HIS A 133 -5.25 -8.17 -1.97
C HIS A 133 -6.26 -8.61 -0.91
N THR A 134 -6.64 -7.74 0.02
CA THR A 134 -7.71 -8.08 0.97
C THR A 134 -9.04 -8.27 0.24
N ALA A 135 -9.38 -7.39 -0.71
CA ALA A 135 -10.58 -7.55 -1.52
C ALA A 135 -10.56 -8.86 -2.31
N ALA A 136 -9.42 -9.21 -2.92
CA ALA A 136 -9.24 -10.44 -3.68
C ALA A 136 -9.41 -11.69 -2.81
N ILE A 137 -8.82 -11.71 -1.61
CA ILE A 137 -8.95 -12.83 -0.67
C ILE A 137 -10.42 -13.08 -0.32
N TYR A 138 -11.18 -12.03 -0.02
CA TYR A 138 -12.60 -12.18 0.33
C TYR A 138 -13.44 -12.60 -0.88
N ALA A 139 -13.28 -11.95 -2.03
CA ALA A 139 -14.02 -12.29 -3.24
C ALA A 139 -13.71 -13.72 -3.73
N ALA A 140 -12.44 -14.15 -3.67
CA ALA A 140 -12.04 -15.49 -4.07
C ALA A 140 -12.62 -16.55 -3.13
N ARG A 141 -12.63 -16.31 -1.82
CA ARG A 141 -13.26 -17.20 -0.84
C ARG A 141 -14.79 -17.24 -0.93
N ALA A 142 -15.40 -16.21 -1.48
CA ALA A 142 -16.82 -16.17 -1.82
C ALA A 142 -17.13 -16.84 -3.18
N GLU A 143 -16.15 -17.52 -3.80
CA GLU A 143 -16.26 -18.21 -5.09
C GLU A 143 -16.59 -17.29 -6.28
N LEU A 144 -16.28 -15.99 -6.17
CA LEU A 144 -16.53 -15.00 -7.22
C LEU A 144 -15.46 -15.00 -8.33
N LYS A 145 -14.40 -15.81 -8.18
CA LYS A 145 -13.27 -15.93 -9.12
C LYS A 145 -12.74 -14.55 -9.58
N PRO A 146 -12.24 -13.71 -8.65
CA PRO A 146 -11.84 -12.35 -8.97
C PRO A 146 -10.62 -12.33 -9.89
N VAL A 147 -10.60 -11.37 -10.81
CA VAL A 147 -9.42 -11.00 -11.59
C VAL A 147 -8.82 -9.73 -10.97
N LEU A 148 -7.54 -9.76 -10.64
CA LEU A 148 -6.82 -8.63 -10.07
C LEU A 148 -5.70 -8.17 -11.02
N PHE A 149 -5.72 -6.90 -11.42
CA PHE A 149 -4.61 -6.27 -12.13
C PHE A 149 -3.63 -5.68 -11.12
N GLU A 150 -2.44 -6.29 -11.02
CA GLU A 150 -1.43 -5.84 -10.04
C GLU A 150 -0.55 -4.71 -10.55
N GLY A 151 -0.60 -4.41 -11.85
CA GLY A 151 0.24 -3.38 -12.47
C GLY A 151 1.64 -3.86 -12.82
N TRP A 152 2.20 -3.29 -13.88
CA TRP A 152 3.62 -3.38 -14.20
C TRP A 152 4.26 -2.01 -13.97
N LEU A 153 4.92 -1.84 -12.81
CA LEU A 153 5.44 -0.55 -12.34
C LEU A 153 4.41 0.60 -12.46
N ALA A 154 3.15 0.31 -12.18
CA ALA A 154 2.07 1.27 -12.28
C ALA A 154 2.31 2.45 -11.31
N ASN A 155 2.26 3.68 -11.82
CA ASN A 155 2.62 4.90 -11.08
C ASN A 155 4.03 4.86 -10.47
N ASP A 156 4.98 4.22 -11.14
CA ASP A 156 6.38 4.05 -10.70
C ASP A 156 6.54 3.27 -9.39
N ILE A 157 5.52 2.49 -9.00
CA ILE A 157 5.50 1.63 -7.82
C ILE A 157 5.37 0.17 -8.26
N ALA A 158 6.18 -0.71 -7.66
CA ALA A 158 6.11 -2.14 -7.91
C ALA A 158 4.78 -2.75 -7.43
N ALA A 159 4.40 -3.89 -8.03
CA ALA A 159 3.28 -4.69 -7.54
C ALA A 159 3.48 -5.00 -6.04
N GLY A 160 2.41 -4.84 -5.25
CA GLY A 160 2.45 -4.73 -3.78
C GLY A 160 2.20 -3.31 -3.26
N GLY A 161 2.36 -2.28 -4.10
CA GLY A 161 2.04 -0.89 -3.73
C GLY A 161 3.08 -0.23 -2.83
N GLN A 162 2.70 0.86 -2.14
CA GLN A 162 3.63 1.72 -1.40
C GLN A 162 4.50 0.98 -0.35
N LEU A 163 4.00 -0.12 0.22
CA LEU A 163 4.77 -0.92 1.19
C LEU A 163 6.03 -1.54 0.60
N THR A 164 6.11 -1.73 -0.72
CA THR A 164 7.35 -2.19 -1.39
C THR A 164 8.48 -1.18 -1.30
N THR A 165 8.15 0.08 -1.00
CA THR A 165 9.12 1.18 -0.88
C THR A 165 9.56 1.46 0.56
N THR A 166 8.97 0.79 1.55
CA THR A 166 9.41 0.87 2.95
C THR A 166 10.22 -0.36 3.34
N THR A 167 11.05 -0.22 4.37
CA THR A 167 11.83 -1.33 4.91
C THR A 167 11.03 -2.12 5.92
N ASP A 168 10.65 -1.54 7.06
CA ASP A 168 10.06 -2.28 8.19
C ASP A 168 8.65 -1.78 8.51
N VAL A 169 7.75 -2.71 8.80
CA VAL A 169 6.35 -2.48 9.11
C VAL A 169 6.07 -3.02 10.51
N GLU A 170 6.09 -2.13 11.49
CA GLU A 170 5.88 -2.46 12.91
C GLU A 170 4.42 -2.29 13.36
N ASN A 171 3.58 -1.67 12.53
CA ASN A 171 2.21 -1.27 12.90
C ASN A 171 1.11 -2.05 12.16
N PHE A 172 1.46 -3.14 11.49
CA PHE A 172 0.48 -4.08 10.95
C PHE A 172 0.23 -5.21 11.98
N PRO A 173 -0.98 -5.33 12.54
CA PRO A 173 -1.26 -6.31 13.60
C PRO A 173 -1.08 -7.75 13.10
N GLY A 174 -0.47 -8.59 13.95
CA GLY A 174 -0.13 -9.98 13.62
C GLY A 174 1.37 -10.23 13.43
N PHE A 175 2.19 -9.17 13.39
CA PHE A 175 3.64 -9.24 13.26
C PHE A 175 4.32 -8.56 14.47
N PRO A 176 4.41 -9.24 15.63
CA PRO A 176 4.93 -8.64 16.87
C PRO A 176 6.41 -8.23 16.78
N ASP A 177 7.18 -8.88 15.89
CA ASP A 177 8.60 -8.61 15.67
C ASP A 177 8.84 -7.70 14.45
N GLY A 178 7.79 -7.08 13.91
CA GLY A 178 7.85 -6.38 12.63
C GLY A 178 7.86 -7.32 11.43
N ILE A 179 7.81 -6.75 10.22
CA ILE A 179 7.91 -7.47 8.95
C ILE A 179 8.37 -6.51 7.86
N LEU A 180 9.18 -7.00 6.92
CA LEU A 180 9.55 -6.18 5.77
C LEU A 180 8.32 -5.84 4.92
N GLY A 181 8.27 -4.62 4.40
CA GLY A 181 7.14 -4.17 3.58
C GLY A 181 6.90 -5.04 2.34
N GLY A 182 7.98 -5.45 1.66
CA GLY A 182 7.93 -6.42 0.56
C GLY A 182 7.40 -7.79 1.00
N ASP A 183 7.95 -8.36 2.08
CA ASP A 183 7.54 -9.68 2.61
C ASP A 183 6.06 -9.72 3.02
N LEU A 184 5.55 -8.62 3.59
CA LEU A 184 4.12 -8.49 3.91
C LEU A 184 3.27 -8.58 2.65
N MET A 185 3.66 -7.86 1.59
CA MET A 185 2.92 -7.87 0.33
C MET A 185 3.02 -9.18 -0.44
N ASP A 186 4.18 -9.85 -0.39
CA ASP A 186 4.35 -11.20 -0.93
C ASP A 186 3.40 -12.20 -0.25
N ARG A 187 3.22 -12.10 1.07
CA ARG A 187 2.25 -12.91 1.81
C ARG A 187 0.81 -12.60 1.39
N CYS A 188 0.46 -11.33 1.22
CA CYS A 188 -0.86 -10.93 0.72
C CYS A 188 -1.14 -11.47 -0.69
N ARG A 189 -0.16 -11.39 -1.59
CA ARG A 189 -0.23 -11.93 -2.96
C ARG A 189 -0.38 -13.44 -2.96
N ALA A 190 0.46 -14.15 -2.21
CA ALA A 190 0.39 -15.60 -2.07
C ALA A 190 -0.96 -16.07 -1.52
N GLN A 191 -1.53 -15.33 -0.55
CA GLN A 191 -2.85 -15.64 0.01
C GLN A 191 -3.98 -15.42 -1.02
N SER A 192 -3.89 -14.38 -1.85
CA SER A 192 -4.86 -14.13 -2.93
C SER A 192 -4.85 -15.26 -3.97
N LEU A 193 -3.65 -15.66 -4.41
CA LEU A 193 -3.46 -16.78 -5.35
C LEU A 193 -3.97 -18.10 -4.77
N ARG A 194 -3.66 -18.37 -3.50
CA ARG A 194 -4.09 -19.60 -2.81
C ARG A 194 -5.59 -19.85 -2.87
N PHE A 195 -6.41 -18.79 -2.81
CA PHE A 195 -7.87 -18.92 -2.85
C PHE A 195 -8.46 -18.83 -4.27
N GLY A 196 -7.62 -18.74 -5.31
CA GLY A 196 -8.07 -18.79 -6.71
C GLY A 196 -8.28 -17.42 -7.36
N THR A 197 -7.66 -16.36 -6.84
CA THR A 197 -7.59 -15.08 -7.57
C THR A 197 -6.72 -15.26 -8.81
N GLU A 198 -7.20 -14.83 -9.98
CA GLU A 198 -6.36 -14.66 -11.16
C GLU A 198 -5.65 -13.30 -11.07
N ILE A 199 -4.32 -13.30 -11.04
CA ILE A 199 -3.53 -12.07 -10.95
C ILE A 199 -2.84 -11.80 -12.28
N ILE A 200 -3.10 -10.63 -12.85
CA ILE A 200 -2.56 -10.16 -14.12
C ILE A 200 -1.56 -9.05 -13.85
N SER A 201 -0.29 -9.30 -14.18
CA SER A 201 0.83 -8.36 -14.00
C SER A 201 0.87 -7.30 -15.11
N GLU A 202 -0.24 -6.62 -15.33
CA GLU A 202 -0.40 -5.58 -16.35
C GLU A 202 -1.03 -4.33 -15.73
N THR A 203 -0.68 -3.16 -16.27
CA THR A 203 -1.24 -1.88 -15.84
C THR A 203 -2.54 -1.60 -16.59
N VAL A 204 -3.64 -1.35 -15.87
CA VAL A 204 -4.89 -0.88 -16.47
C VAL A 204 -4.69 0.54 -17.00
N THR A 205 -5.00 0.73 -18.28
CA THR A 205 -4.84 2.00 -18.98
C THR A 205 -6.18 2.70 -19.22
N ALA A 206 -7.27 1.92 -19.32
CA ALA A 206 -8.61 2.45 -19.56
C ALA A 206 -9.70 1.62 -18.88
N VAL A 207 -10.80 2.30 -18.55
CA VAL A 207 -12.04 1.68 -18.07
C VAL A 207 -13.24 2.29 -18.79
N ASP A 208 -14.33 1.53 -18.90
CA ASP A 208 -15.64 2.01 -19.33
C ASP A 208 -16.70 1.61 -18.29
N PHE A 209 -17.21 2.62 -17.58
CA PHE A 209 -18.25 2.51 -16.57
C PHE A 209 -19.64 2.96 -17.05
N SER A 210 -19.78 3.28 -18.34
CA SER A 210 -21.04 3.74 -18.93
C SER A 210 -22.04 2.61 -19.21
N SER A 211 -21.55 1.37 -19.32
CA SER A 211 -22.34 0.17 -19.63
C SER A 211 -21.94 -1.01 -18.74
N ARG A 212 -22.81 -2.03 -18.69
CA ARG A 212 -22.59 -3.26 -17.91
C ARG A 212 -22.68 -4.49 -18.81
N PRO A 213 -21.82 -5.52 -18.63
CA PRO A 213 -20.69 -5.56 -17.69
C PRO A 213 -19.62 -4.51 -18.03
N PHE A 214 -18.96 -3.98 -17.00
CA PHE A 214 -17.95 -2.93 -17.12
C PHE A 214 -16.74 -3.43 -17.90
N ARG A 215 -16.12 -2.57 -18.71
CA ARG A 215 -14.89 -2.92 -19.42
C ARG A 215 -13.68 -2.37 -18.70
N VAL A 216 -12.69 -3.22 -18.42
CA VAL A 216 -11.39 -2.86 -17.84
C VAL A 216 -10.31 -3.35 -18.80
N ALA A 217 -9.44 -2.45 -19.26
CA ALA A 217 -8.44 -2.75 -20.28
C ALA A 217 -7.03 -2.32 -19.84
N SER A 218 -6.08 -3.20 -20.07
CA SER A 218 -4.64 -2.93 -20.13
C SER A 218 -4.19 -2.87 -21.59
N GLU A 219 -2.88 -2.82 -21.83
CA GLU A 219 -2.31 -2.89 -23.19
C GLU A 219 -2.61 -4.22 -23.90
N SER A 220 -2.62 -5.33 -23.16
CA SER A 220 -2.70 -6.69 -23.74
C SER A 220 -3.97 -7.45 -23.35
N THR A 221 -4.68 -7.02 -22.30
CA THR A 221 -5.80 -7.76 -21.75
C THR A 221 -7.04 -6.88 -21.59
N THR A 222 -8.19 -7.39 -22.03
CA THR A 222 -9.51 -6.81 -21.72
C THR A 222 -10.31 -7.76 -20.84
N VAL A 223 -10.89 -7.21 -19.77
CA VAL A 223 -11.79 -7.90 -18.83
C VAL A 223 -13.16 -7.23 -18.86
N LEU A 224 -14.22 -8.04 -18.93
CA LEU A 224 -15.60 -7.66 -18.69
C LEU A 224 -16.00 -8.08 -17.28
N ALA A 225 -16.42 -7.14 -16.45
CA ALA A 225 -16.67 -7.36 -15.03
C ALA A 225 -18.07 -6.88 -14.61
N ASP A 226 -18.80 -7.71 -13.86
CA ASP A 226 -20.10 -7.31 -13.31
C ASP A 226 -19.96 -6.23 -12.23
N ALA A 227 -18.87 -6.29 -11.45
CA ALA A 227 -18.46 -5.31 -10.46
C ALA A 227 -16.96 -4.98 -10.57
N VAL A 228 -16.57 -3.75 -10.18
CA VAL A 228 -15.16 -3.30 -10.19
C VAL A 228 -14.78 -2.71 -8.85
N VAL A 229 -13.62 -3.09 -8.32
CA VAL A 229 -13.00 -2.49 -7.14
C VAL A 229 -11.76 -1.69 -7.55
N VAL A 230 -11.82 -0.36 -7.40
CA VAL A 230 -10.69 0.55 -7.61
C VAL A 230 -9.88 0.62 -6.31
N ALA A 231 -8.69 0.03 -6.32
CA ALA A 231 -7.78 -0.07 -5.18
C ALA A 231 -6.35 0.36 -5.57
N THR A 232 -6.24 1.36 -6.45
CA THR A 232 -4.98 1.84 -7.06
C THR A 232 -4.11 2.68 -6.11
N GLY A 233 -4.61 2.97 -4.92
CA GLY A 233 -3.88 3.69 -3.88
C GLY A 233 -3.60 5.15 -4.21
N ALA A 234 -2.54 5.66 -3.61
CA ALA A 234 -2.00 7.00 -3.83
C ALA A 234 -0.48 6.93 -3.79
N VAL A 235 0.19 7.96 -4.30
CA VAL A 235 1.65 8.11 -4.22
C VAL A 235 1.97 9.34 -3.40
N ALA A 236 2.82 9.20 -2.37
CA ALA A 236 3.29 10.34 -1.61
C ALA A 236 4.07 11.31 -2.52
N ARG A 237 3.71 12.60 -2.46
CA ARG A 237 4.43 13.62 -3.23
C ARG A 237 5.82 13.79 -2.63
N ARG A 238 6.84 13.73 -3.49
CA ARG A 238 8.25 13.92 -3.13
C ARG A 238 8.85 15.09 -3.90
N LEU A 239 9.87 15.71 -3.33
CA LEU A 239 10.73 16.63 -4.05
C LEU A 239 12.01 15.89 -4.47
N HIS A 240 12.53 16.24 -5.64
CA HIS A 240 13.81 15.76 -6.11
C HIS A 240 14.83 16.90 -5.99
N PHE A 241 15.85 16.69 -5.17
CA PHE A 241 16.98 17.58 -4.99
C PHE A 241 18.24 16.73 -4.81
N PRO A 242 19.45 17.25 -5.09
CA PRO A 242 20.69 16.53 -4.86
C PRO A 242 20.72 15.81 -3.50
N GLY A 243 20.88 14.48 -3.51
CA GLY A 243 20.89 13.63 -2.32
C GLY A 243 19.53 13.05 -1.89
N SER A 244 18.39 13.50 -2.44
CA SER A 244 17.06 13.00 -2.02
C SER A 244 16.90 11.49 -2.20
N ASP A 245 17.41 10.94 -3.31
CA ASP A 245 17.35 9.50 -3.58
C ASP A 245 18.41 8.71 -2.79
N ALA A 246 19.62 9.26 -2.63
CA ALA A 246 20.72 8.59 -1.93
C ALA A 246 20.43 8.32 -0.45
N TYR A 247 19.60 9.17 0.16
CA TYR A 247 19.20 9.07 1.57
C TYR A 247 17.75 8.63 1.78
N TRP A 248 17.04 8.25 0.71
CA TRP A 248 15.72 7.63 0.82
C TRP A 248 15.82 6.33 1.65
N ASN A 249 14.92 6.14 2.62
CA ASN A 249 14.97 5.06 3.63
C ASN A 249 16.26 5.01 4.47
N ARG A 250 17.13 6.04 4.38
CA ARG A 250 18.36 6.19 5.16
C ARG A 250 18.40 7.55 5.87
N GLY A 251 17.21 8.06 6.21
CA GLY A 251 16.98 9.34 6.87
C GLY A 251 15.92 10.20 6.21
N ILE A 252 15.64 10.00 4.91
CA ILE A 252 14.53 10.66 4.21
C ILE A 252 13.33 9.70 4.13
N SER A 253 12.14 10.20 4.46
CA SER A 253 10.88 9.47 4.41
C SER A 253 9.73 10.39 3.97
N ALA A 254 8.61 9.80 3.55
CA ALA A 254 7.35 10.51 3.29
C ALA A 254 6.20 10.08 4.23
N CYS A 255 6.50 9.33 5.30
CA CYS A 255 5.53 8.94 6.31
C CYS A 255 6.11 9.10 7.72
N ALA A 256 5.87 10.26 8.35
CA ALA A 256 6.34 10.49 9.72
C ALA A 256 5.74 9.51 10.75
N VAL A 257 4.48 9.10 10.56
CA VAL A 257 3.80 8.17 11.48
C VAL A 257 4.37 6.76 11.39
N CYS A 258 4.84 6.36 10.20
CA CYS A 258 5.44 5.05 9.98
C CYS A 258 6.82 4.98 10.63
N ASP A 259 7.70 5.94 10.29
CA ASP A 259 9.14 5.78 10.58
C ASP A 259 9.61 6.63 11.76
N GLY A 260 8.79 7.57 12.26
CA GLY A 260 9.20 8.54 13.26
C GLY A 260 9.70 7.94 14.58
N ALA A 261 9.28 6.71 14.90
CA ALA A 261 9.72 5.98 16.09
C ALA A 261 11.07 5.27 15.92
N ALA A 262 11.59 5.16 14.69
CA ALA A 262 12.80 4.41 14.40
C ALA A 262 14.02 4.94 15.19
N PRO A 263 14.95 4.06 15.62
CA PRO A 263 16.09 4.44 16.45
C PRO A 263 16.96 5.57 15.89
N ILE A 264 17.06 5.68 14.55
CA ILE A 264 17.87 6.71 13.86
C ILE A 264 17.38 8.14 14.13
N PHE A 265 16.12 8.33 14.50
CA PHE A 265 15.52 9.66 14.75
C PHE A 265 15.42 10.00 16.24
N ARG A 266 15.63 9.02 17.13
CA ARG A 266 15.43 9.19 18.57
C ARG A 266 16.41 10.20 19.16
N ASN A 267 15.86 11.24 19.77
CA ASN A 267 16.60 12.37 20.36
C ASN A 267 17.55 13.07 19.36
N LYS A 268 17.21 13.06 18.07
CA LYS A 268 17.93 13.76 17.00
C LYS A 268 17.08 14.89 16.41
N PRO A 269 17.68 15.93 15.80
CA PRO A 269 16.93 16.95 15.09
C PRO A 269 16.32 16.38 13.80
N ILE A 270 15.09 16.77 13.50
CA ILE A 270 14.30 16.26 12.38
C ILE A 270 13.76 17.45 11.57
N ALA A 271 13.76 17.36 10.24
CA ALA A 271 13.11 18.32 9.36
C ALA A 271 11.80 17.76 8.79
N VAL A 272 10.82 18.63 8.58
CA VAL A 272 9.56 18.34 7.90
C VAL A 272 9.38 19.38 6.80
N ILE A 273 9.23 18.96 5.55
CA ILE A 273 8.90 19.85 4.43
C ILE A 273 7.38 19.86 4.27
N GLY A 274 6.76 21.03 4.38
CA GLY A 274 5.32 21.15 4.16
C GLY A 274 4.72 22.42 4.75
N GLY A 275 3.40 22.57 4.60
CA GLY A 275 2.67 23.71 5.17
C GLY A 275 1.14 23.57 5.19
N GLY A 276 0.63 22.35 4.97
CA GLY A 276 -0.77 22.01 5.21
C GLY A 276 -0.96 21.39 6.60
N ASP A 277 -2.18 20.95 6.91
CA ASP A 277 -2.48 20.33 8.19
C ASP A 277 -1.60 19.09 8.46
N SER A 278 -1.35 18.25 7.45
CA SER A 278 -0.46 17.09 7.58
C SER A 278 0.94 17.47 8.08
N ALA A 279 1.52 18.57 7.58
CA ALA A 279 2.83 19.03 8.05
C ALA A 279 2.79 19.44 9.53
N MET A 280 1.70 20.04 9.98
CA MET A 280 1.55 20.45 11.39
C MET A 280 1.34 19.22 12.30
N GLU A 281 0.51 18.27 11.86
CA GLU A 281 0.25 17.02 12.60
C GLU A 281 1.50 16.16 12.71
N GLU A 282 2.18 15.91 11.59
CA GLU A 282 3.39 15.09 11.53
C GLU A 282 4.54 15.74 12.30
N SER A 283 4.70 17.06 12.23
CA SER A 283 5.72 17.76 13.03
C SER A 283 5.47 17.60 14.53
N ASN A 284 4.23 17.78 14.99
CA ASN A 284 3.87 17.57 16.39
C ASN A 284 4.07 16.10 16.79
N PHE A 285 3.71 15.15 15.93
CA PHE A 285 3.95 13.72 16.18
C PHE A 285 5.45 13.44 16.36
N LEU A 286 6.30 13.96 15.48
CA LEU A 286 7.76 13.77 15.52
C LEU A 286 8.40 14.39 16.76
N THR A 287 7.78 15.40 17.39
CA THR A 287 8.28 15.93 18.68
C THR A 287 8.28 14.91 19.82
N LYS A 288 7.55 13.79 19.70
CA LYS A 288 7.60 12.69 20.67
C LYS A 288 8.94 11.93 20.64
N TYR A 289 9.63 11.96 19.51
CA TYR A 289 10.83 11.14 19.25
C TYR A 289 12.08 11.99 19.05
N GLY A 290 12.01 13.03 18.20
CA GLY A 290 13.14 13.91 17.90
C GLY A 290 13.50 14.84 19.05
N SER A 291 14.74 15.34 19.09
CA SER A 291 15.16 16.37 20.05
C SER A 291 14.60 17.74 19.70
N HIS A 292 14.49 18.03 18.41
CA HIS A 292 13.90 19.25 17.85
C HIS A 292 13.34 18.97 16.46
N VAL A 293 12.29 19.70 16.05
CA VAL A 293 11.64 19.52 14.75
C VAL A 293 11.61 20.85 13.99
N TYR A 294 12.11 20.85 12.77
CA TYR A 294 12.17 22.02 11.90
C TYR A 294 11.13 21.90 10.79
N ILE A 295 10.17 22.82 10.74
CA ILE A 295 9.23 22.90 9.61
C ILE A 295 9.84 23.80 8.55
N ILE A 296 10.10 23.28 7.36
CA ILE A 296 10.63 24.04 6.23
C ILE A 296 9.48 24.31 5.26
N HIS A 297 9.19 25.60 5.04
CA HIS A 297 8.09 26.03 4.19
C HIS A 297 8.51 27.10 3.20
N ARG A 298 8.13 26.91 1.93
CA ARG A 298 8.49 27.79 0.81
C ARG A 298 7.81 29.18 0.81
N ARG A 299 6.89 29.44 1.74
CA ARG A 299 6.16 30.72 1.87
C ARG A 299 6.30 31.25 3.29
N ASN A 300 5.83 32.47 3.52
CA ASN A 300 5.75 33.11 4.83
C ASN A 300 4.43 32.85 5.58
N THR A 301 3.53 32.02 5.02
CA THR A 301 2.25 31.64 5.63
C THR A 301 1.91 30.19 5.32
N PHE A 302 1.34 29.49 6.28
CA PHE A 302 0.83 28.13 6.09
C PHE A 302 -0.55 28.11 5.43
N ARG A 303 -0.86 27.00 4.74
CA ARG A 303 -2.20 26.65 4.25
C ARG A 303 -3.04 25.94 5.33
N ALA A 304 -2.37 25.35 6.32
CA ALA A 304 -3.01 24.63 7.43
C ALA A 304 -4.11 25.45 8.12
N SER A 305 -5.09 24.78 8.72
CA SER A 305 -6.11 25.42 9.55
C SER A 305 -5.48 26.22 10.70
N LYS A 306 -6.13 27.32 11.11
CA LYS A 306 -5.58 28.21 12.17
C LYS A 306 -5.28 27.48 13.47
N ILE A 307 -6.10 26.49 13.84
CA ILE A 307 -5.92 25.68 15.04
C ILE A 307 -4.65 24.84 14.93
N MET A 308 -4.41 24.21 13.78
CA MET A 308 -3.22 23.40 13.55
C MET A 308 -1.95 24.23 13.49
N GLN A 309 -2.00 25.42 12.88
CA GLN A 309 -0.89 26.37 12.93
C GLN A 309 -0.56 26.76 14.38
N ALA A 310 -1.56 27.17 15.16
CA ALA A 310 -1.36 27.58 16.54
C ALA A 310 -0.73 26.47 17.39
N ARG A 311 -1.20 25.22 17.24
CA ARG A 311 -0.64 24.05 17.94
C ARG A 311 0.84 23.85 17.60
N ALA A 312 1.19 23.80 16.31
CA ALA A 312 2.58 23.62 15.89
C ALA A 312 3.49 24.79 16.33
N LEU A 313 3.04 26.04 16.15
CA LEU A 313 3.82 27.24 16.50
C LEU A 313 4.00 27.42 18.01
N SER A 314 3.07 26.92 18.83
CA SER A 314 3.18 26.97 20.30
C SER A 314 4.07 25.88 20.90
N ASN A 315 4.48 24.89 20.10
CA ASN A 315 5.26 23.76 20.59
C ASN A 315 6.74 24.17 20.72
N PRO A 316 7.35 24.09 21.93
CA PRO A 316 8.72 24.56 22.16
C PRO A 316 9.80 23.72 21.44
N LYS A 317 9.45 22.52 20.96
CA LYS A 317 10.35 21.66 20.18
C LYS A 317 10.23 21.90 18.67
N ILE A 318 9.35 22.80 18.23
CA ILE A 318 9.15 23.11 16.82
C ILE A 318 9.71 24.49 16.51
N GLN A 319 10.51 24.57 15.46
CA GLN A 319 10.95 25.83 14.86
C GLN A 319 10.57 25.86 13.38
N VAL A 320 10.10 27.01 12.89
CA VAL A 320 9.71 27.17 11.47
C VAL A 320 10.77 27.95 10.70
N PHE A 321 11.13 27.42 9.53
CA PHE A 321 11.92 28.05 8.49
C PHE A 321 10.97 28.51 7.38
N TRP A 322 10.55 29.76 7.48
CA TRP A 322 9.72 30.43 6.47
C TRP A 322 10.52 30.78 5.22
N ASP A 323 9.82 30.97 4.11
CA ASP A 323 10.40 31.35 2.81
C ASP A 323 11.64 30.52 2.49
N SER A 324 11.59 29.22 2.73
CA SER A 324 12.76 28.35 2.69
C SER A 324 12.49 27.08 1.87
N GLU A 325 13.50 26.64 1.14
CA GLU A 325 13.50 25.39 0.38
C GLU A 325 14.75 24.55 0.70
N VAL A 326 14.61 23.23 0.66
CA VAL A 326 15.76 22.32 0.74
C VAL A 326 16.36 22.18 -0.65
N VAL A 327 17.67 22.44 -0.77
CA VAL A 327 18.39 22.40 -2.05
C VAL A 327 19.37 21.23 -2.16
N GLU A 328 19.74 20.61 -1.04
CA GLU A 328 20.64 19.45 -1.01
C GLU A 328 20.45 18.67 0.31
N ALA A 329 20.54 17.34 0.25
CA ALA A 329 20.71 16.48 1.42
C ALA A 329 22.10 15.84 1.40
N TYR A 330 22.73 15.76 2.57
CA TYR A 330 24.07 15.19 2.73
C TYR A 330 24.15 14.25 3.93
N GLY A 331 25.03 13.26 3.83
CA GLY A 331 25.20 12.18 4.80
C GLY A 331 26.33 12.42 5.78
N GLY A 332 26.42 11.54 6.77
CA GLY A 332 27.55 11.49 7.70
C GLY A 332 28.84 11.01 7.03
N GLU A 333 29.95 11.13 7.76
CA GLU A 333 31.26 10.64 7.32
C GLU A 333 31.20 9.17 6.88
N GLY A 334 32.03 8.79 5.90
CA GLY A 334 32.14 7.41 5.43
C GLY A 334 30.92 6.85 4.68
N GLY A 335 30.01 7.71 4.20
CA GLY A 335 28.80 7.28 3.48
C GLY A 335 27.65 6.86 4.40
N GLY A 336 27.62 7.39 5.63
CA GLY A 336 26.58 7.15 6.62
C GLY A 336 25.18 7.66 6.22
N PRO A 337 24.18 7.52 7.12
CA PRO A 337 22.82 8.02 6.90
C PRO A 337 22.80 9.55 6.78
N LEU A 338 21.62 10.11 6.49
CA LEU A 338 21.39 11.56 6.46
C LEU A 338 21.95 12.25 7.71
N ALA A 339 22.77 13.29 7.51
CA ALA A 339 23.35 14.08 8.60
C ALA A 339 22.95 15.57 8.55
N GLY A 340 22.44 16.03 7.40
CA GLY A 340 21.84 17.34 7.32
C GLY A 340 21.34 17.69 5.92
N VAL A 341 20.83 18.91 5.82
CA VAL A 341 20.29 19.48 4.59
C VAL A 341 20.75 20.91 4.42
N LYS A 342 20.96 21.33 3.17
CA LYS A 342 21.15 22.74 2.84
C LYS A 342 19.80 23.38 2.60
N VAL A 343 19.53 24.44 3.33
CA VAL A 343 18.30 25.21 3.25
C VAL A 343 18.61 26.56 2.63
N LYS A 344 17.92 26.90 1.54
CA LYS A 344 18.00 28.22 0.90
C LYS A 344 16.78 29.03 1.30
N ASN A 345 17.02 30.21 1.87
CA ASN A 345 15.98 31.18 2.08
C ASN A 345 15.70 31.92 0.75
N LEU A 346 14.47 31.86 0.28
CA LEU A 346 14.00 32.38 -1.01
C LEU A 346 13.95 33.90 -1.06
N THR A 347 13.77 34.57 0.09
CA THR A 347 13.70 36.04 0.17
C THR A 347 15.11 36.67 0.19
N THR A 348 16.06 36.06 0.90
CA THR A 348 17.42 36.60 1.08
C THR A 348 18.46 35.95 0.16
N GLY A 349 18.15 34.80 -0.45
CA GLY A 349 19.08 34.00 -1.22
C GLY A 349 20.13 33.24 -0.40
N LYS A 350 20.17 33.43 0.94
CA LYS A 350 21.16 32.81 1.82
C LYS A 350 20.95 31.30 1.89
N ILE A 351 22.03 30.54 1.74
CA ILE A 351 22.07 29.09 1.95
C ILE A 351 22.75 28.80 3.29
N SER A 352 22.16 27.91 4.08
CA SER A 352 22.71 27.47 5.36
C SER A 352 22.57 25.98 5.56
N ASP A 353 23.56 25.38 6.20
CA ASP A 353 23.50 23.98 6.64
C ASP A 353 22.61 23.82 7.87
N LEU A 354 21.69 22.86 7.81
CA LEU A 354 20.81 22.46 8.89
C LEU A 354 21.10 20.99 9.23
N LYS A 355 21.74 20.75 10.37
CA LYS A 355 22.04 19.39 10.85
C LYS A 355 20.75 18.69 11.31
N VAL A 356 20.36 17.64 10.61
CA VAL A 356 19.20 16.81 10.90
C VAL A 356 19.52 15.36 10.58
N SER A 357 19.00 14.43 11.39
CA SER A 357 19.12 12.99 11.13
C SER A 357 17.91 12.43 10.39
N GLY A 358 16.84 13.23 10.25
CA GLY A 358 15.65 12.86 9.50
C GLY A 358 15.08 14.03 8.70
N LEU A 359 14.54 13.73 7.53
CA LEU A 359 13.74 14.65 6.73
C LEU A 359 12.47 13.95 6.25
N PHE A 360 11.31 14.55 6.55
CA PHE A 360 10.00 14.00 6.23
C PHE A 360 9.25 14.89 5.25
N PHE A 361 8.74 14.31 4.16
CA PHE A 361 7.86 15.00 3.22
C PHE A 361 6.41 14.98 3.69
N ALA A 362 5.88 16.15 4.05
CA ALA A 362 4.47 16.35 4.40
C ALA A 362 3.79 17.31 3.40
N ILE A 363 4.00 17.05 2.10
CA ILE A 363 3.51 17.87 0.98
C ILE A 363 2.28 17.29 0.27
N GLY A 364 1.62 16.29 0.88
CA GLY A 364 0.41 15.64 0.38
C GLY A 364 0.70 14.37 -0.42
N HIS A 365 -0.36 13.73 -0.90
CA HIS A 365 -0.28 12.56 -1.77
C HIS A 365 -1.03 12.86 -3.07
N GLU A 366 -0.79 12.05 -4.10
CA GLU A 366 -1.51 12.08 -5.37
C GLU A 366 -2.29 10.75 -5.48
N PRO A 367 -3.63 10.74 -5.38
CA PRO A 367 -4.42 9.54 -5.59
C PRO A 367 -4.32 9.07 -7.05
N ALA A 368 -4.25 7.76 -7.26
CA ALA A 368 -4.06 7.15 -8.57
C ALA A 368 -5.39 7.02 -9.35
N THR A 369 -6.01 8.16 -9.70
CA THR A 369 -7.36 8.24 -10.29
C THR A 369 -7.38 8.70 -11.74
N LYS A 370 -6.25 9.11 -12.32
CA LYS A 370 -6.17 9.68 -13.68
C LYS A 370 -6.73 8.76 -14.77
N PHE A 371 -6.48 7.45 -14.65
CA PHE A 371 -6.94 6.44 -15.61
C PHE A 371 -8.48 6.30 -15.66
N LEU A 372 -9.20 6.81 -14.66
CA LEU A 372 -10.66 6.78 -14.62
C LEU A 372 -11.30 7.75 -15.62
N GLY A 373 -10.55 8.74 -16.13
CA GLY A 373 -11.04 9.66 -17.16
C GLY A 373 -12.28 10.47 -16.76
N GLY A 374 -12.47 10.73 -15.47
CA GLY A 374 -13.63 11.48 -14.95
C GLY A 374 -14.93 10.67 -14.80
N GLN A 375 -14.88 9.34 -14.93
CA GLN A 375 -16.06 8.48 -14.85
C GLN A 375 -16.57 8.22 -13.42
N LEU A 376 -15.77 8.54 -12.40
CA LEU A 376 -16.17 8.55 -11.00
C LEU A 376 -16.09 9.96 -10.44
N GLU A 377 -16.99 10.30 -9.53
CA GLU A 377 -16.92 11.55 -8.77
C GLU A 377 -15.66 11.54 -7.90
N LEU A 378 -14.87 12.61 -8.03
CA LEU A 378 -13.67 12.83 -7.23
C LEU A 378 -13.88 14.07 -6.36
N ASP A 379 -13.24 14.10 -5.20
CA ASP A 379 -13.14 15.31 -4.41
C ASP A 379 -12.17 16.33 -5.04
N ALA A 380 -12.09 17.53 -4.45
CA ALA A 380 -11.24 18.61 -4.96
C ALA A 380 -9.74 18.29 -4.95
N ASP A 381 -9.31 17.27 -4.19
CA ASP A 381 -7.91 16.82 -4.11
C ASP A 381 -7.66 15.59 -5.02
N GLY A 382 -8.68 15.12 -5.75
CA GLY A 382 -8.60 14.02 -6.72
C GLY A 382 -8.89 12.62 -6.15
N TYR A 383 -9.28 12.50 -4.88
CA TYR A 383 -9.62 11.22 -4.26
C TYR A 383 -11.01 10.78 -4.70
N VAL A 384 -11.24 9.47 -4.86
CA VAL A 384 -12.57 8.96 -5.22
C VAL A 384 -13.55 9.26 -4.08
N ALA A 385 -14.64 9.95 -4.40
CA ALA A 385 -15.68 10.25 -3.43
C ALA A 385 -16.49 8.98 -3.13
N THR A 386 -16.38 8.48 -1.91
CA THR A 386 -17.14 7.33 -1.42
C THR A 386 -18.26 7.75 -0.47
N LYS A 387 -19.35 6.98 -0.43
CA LYS A 387 -20.39 7.17 0.59
C LYS A 387 -19.78 6.85 1.97
N PRO A 388 -19.78 7.80 2.94
CA PRO A 388 -19.11 7.62 4.22
C PRO A 388 -19.54 6.35 4.96
N GLY A 389 -18.57 5.57 5.42
CA GLY A 389 -18.81 4.29 6.10
C GLY A 389 -19.02 3.09 5.16
N SER A 390 -18.81 3.25 3.85
CA SER A 390 -18.90 2.18 2.85
C SER A 390 -17.87 2.41 1.73
N THR A 391 -17.85 1.52 0.73
CA THR A 391 -16.95 1.64 -0.44
C THR A 391 -17.66 2.06 -1.72
N HIS A 392 -18.96 2.34 -1.65
CA HIS A 392 -19.77 2.75 -2.79
C HIS A 392 -19.28 4.08 -3.38
N THR A 393 -19.14 4.11 -4.71
CA THR A 393 -18.80 5.31 -5.49
C THR A 393 -20.05 5.93 -6.12
N SER A 394 -19.87 6.97 -6.95
CA SER A 394 -20.94 7.57 -7.75
C SER A 394 -21.56 6.63 -8.78
N VAL A 395 -20.91 5.51 -9.13
CA VAL A 395 -21.41 4.52 -10.09
C VAL A 395 -21.77 3.22 -9.37
N LYS A 396 -23.05 2.82 -9.40
CA LYS A 396 -23.50 1.55 -8.81
C LYS A 396 -22.76 0.37 -9.47
N GLY A 397 -22.20 -0.52 -8.66
CA GLY A 397 -21.37 -1.65 -9.11
C GLY A 397 -19.86 -1.34 -9.19
N VAL A 398 -19.46 -0.09 -8.97
CA VAL A 398 -18.05 0.31 -8.83
C VAL A 398 -17.79 0.75 -7.39
N PHE A 399 -16.74 0.20 -6.81
CA PHE A 399 -16.34 0.40 -5.41
C PHE A 399 -14.91 0.95 -5.35
N ALA A 400 -14.56 1.67 -4.29
CA ALA A 400 -13.20 2.16 -4.07
C ALA A 400 -12.69 1.81 -2.67
N ALA A 401 -11.42 1.39 -2.57
CA ALA A 401 -10.82 0.97 -1.32
C ALA A 401 -9.34 1.39 -1.17
N GLY A 402 -8.93 1.62 0.08
CA GLY A 402 -7.60 2.07 0.44
C GLY A 402 -7.36 3.55 0.14
N ASP A 403 -6.10 3.93 0.01
CA ASP A 403 -5.67 5.33 -0.05
C ASP A 403 -6.25 6.11 -1.24
N VAL A 404 -6.74 5.44 -2.30
CA VAL A 404 -7.38 6.12 -3.45
C VAL A 404 -8.64 6.91 -3.07
N GLN A 405 -9.26 6.54 -1.94
CA GLN A 405 -10.45 7.18 -1.36
C GLN A 405 -10.25 7.61 0.11
N ASP A 406 -9.05 7.43 0.67
CA ASP A 406 -8.73 7.81 2.05
C ASP A 406 -7.51 8.73 2.10
N LYS A 407 -7.76 10.02 2.29
CA LYS A 407 -6.72 11.03 2.54
C LYS A 407 -6.44 11.26 4.03
N LYS A 408 -7.20 10.63 4.92
CA LYS A 408 -7.19 10.91 6.35
C LYS A 408 -6.31 9.93 7.12
N TYR A 409 -6.51 8.63 6.97
CA TYR A 409 -5.78 7.63 7.76
C TYR A 409 -4.51 7.14 7.05
N ARG A 410 -4.62 6.70 5.78
CA ARG A 410 -3.48 6.32 4.93
C ARG A 410 -2.55 5.30 5.60
N GLN A 411 -3.11 4.20 6.10
CA GLN A 411 -2.35 3.12 6.73
C GLN A 411 -2.65 1.79 6.05
N ALA A 412 -1.67 0.89 6.01
CA ALA A 412 -1.84 -0.44 5.43
C ALA A 412 -3.01 -1.21 6.06
N ILE A 413 -3.19 -1.10 7.37
CA ILE A 413 -4.27 -1.80 8.09
C ILE A 413 -5.66 -1.20 7.82
N THR A 414 -5.78 0.12 7.68
CA THR A 414 -7.05 0.75 7.30
C THR A 414 -7.39 0.44 5.85
N ALA A 415 -6.38 0.44 4.96
CA ALA A 415 -6.53 0.03 3.57
C ALA A 415 -7.00 -1.43 3.46
N ALA A 416 -6.38 -2.36 4.20
CA ALA A 416 -6.82 -3.75 4.26
C ALA A 416 -8.28 -3.86 4.72
N GLY A 417 -8.66 -3.16 5.80
CA GLY A 417 -10.04 -3.11 6.28
C GLY A 417 -11.03 -2.62 5.22
N SER A 418 -10.73 -1.51 4.53
CA SER A 418 -11.58 -1.01 3.44
C SER A 418 -11.61 -1.94 2.21
N GLY A 419 -10.55 -2.71 1.97
CA GLY A 419 -10.52 -3.75 0.94
C GLY A 419 -11.50 -4.89 1.23
N CYS A 420 -11.57 -5.32 2.51
CA CYS A 420 -12.59 -6.25 2.97
C CYS A 420 -14.00 -5.69 2.73
N MET A 421 -14.25 -4.43 3.13
CA MET A 421 -15.55 -3.78 2.90
C MET A 421 -15.92 -3.77 1.41
N ALA A 422 -14.98 -3.46 0.50
CA ALA A 422 -15.25 -3.44 -0.93
C ALA A 422 -15.61 -4.80 -1.51
N ALA A 423 -14.98 -5.87 -1.05
CA ALA A 423 -15.35 -7.21 -1.50
C ALA A 423 -16.75 -7.61 -1.03
N LEU A 424 -17.13 -7.27 0.21
CA LEU A 424 -18.46 -7.56 0.74
C LEU A 424 -19.54 -6.69 0.10
N ASP A 425 -19.29 -5.40 -0.11
CA ASP A 425 -20.18 -4.49 -0.82
C ASP A 425 -20.39 -4.96 -2.28
N ALA A 426 -19.33 -5.41 -2.95
CA ALA A 426 -19.40 -5.98 -4.29
C ALA A 426 -20.17 -7.31 -4.33
N GLU A 427 -19.93 -8.21 -3.38
CA GLU A 427 -20.67 -9.47 -3.26
C GLU A 427 -22.17 -9.22 -3.07
N HIS A 428 -22.55 -8.32 -2.16
CA HIS A 428 -23.93 -7.96 -1.92
C HIS A 428 -24.59 -7.35 -3.16
N TYR A 429 -23.89 -6.45 -3.85
CA TYR A 429 -24.36 -5.91 -5.13
C TYR A 429 -24.59 -7.00 -6.19
N LEU A 430 -23.69 -7.99 -6.30
CA LEU A 430 -23.85 -9.10 -7.23
C LEU A 430 -25.07 -9.96 -6.91
N GLN A 431 -25.39 -10.15 -5.63
CA GLN A 431 -26.61 -10.82 -5.20
C GLN A 431 -27.86 -10.03 -5.62
N GLU A 432 -27.88 -8.71 -5.38
CA GLU A 432 -29.00 -7.84 -5.76
C GLU A 432 -29.32 -7.90 -7.26
N VAL A 433 -28.30 -8.01 -8.11
CA VAL A 433 -28.46 -8.01 -9.57
C VAL A 433 -28.58 -9.41 -10.18
N GLY A 434 -28.66 -10.46 -9.36
CA GLY A 434 -28.77 -11.85 -9.82
C GLY A 434 -27.49 -12.39 -10.48
N ALA A 435 -26.36 -11.76 -10.21
CA ALA A 435 -25.04 -12.13 -10.71
C ALA A 435 -24.28 -13.07 -9.74
N GLN A 436 -24.98 -13.93 -9.01
CA GLN A 436 -24.42 -15.12 -8.38
C GLN A 436 -25.31 -16.31 -8.77
N GLU A 437 -24.80 -17.23 -9.58
CA GLU A 437 -25.46 -18.50 -9.87
C GLU A 437 -24.70 -19.58 -9.07
N GLY A 438 -25.39 -20.33 -8.21
CA GLY A 438 -24.83 -21.51 -7.55
C GLY A 438 -24.52 -21.42 -6.04
N LYS A 439 -24.74 -20.29 -5.37
CA LYS A 439 -24.81 -20.28 -3.89
C LYS A 439 -26.23 -20.68 -3.47
N ALA A 440 -26.37 -21.89 -2.93
CA ALA A 440 -27.56 -22.25 -2.16
C ALA A 440 -27.49 -21.50 -0.82
N ASP A 441 -28.62 -20.90 -0.41
CA ASP A 441 -28.79 -20.14 0.83
C ASP A 441 -28.31 -20.87 2.09
#